data_AF-A0A9E4I6H5-F1
#
_entry.id   AF-A0A9E4I6H5-F1
#
_cell.length_a   1.000
_cell.length_b   1.000
_cell.length_c   1.000
_cell.angle_alpha   90.00
_cell.angle_beta   90.00
_cell.angle_gamma   90.00
#
_symmetry.space_group_name_H-M   'P 1'
#
loop_
_entity.id
_entity.type
_entity.pdbx_description
1 polymer ?
#
loop_
_entity_poly.entity_id
_entity_poly.type
_entity_poly.pdbx_seq_one_letter_code
_entity_poly.pdbx_strand_id
1 'polypeptide(L)'
;MKRRYAASGIAGSEGDYPVELDGRPVMTPAHHPLRVPSRTLGDAIAGEWACQGDRIDPSTMPLMRLAATAIDRVAPHPARVIA
;
A
#
# COMPACT_ATOMS: atom_id res chain seq x y z
N MET A 1 -0.64 2.40 -15.34
CA MET A 1 0.71 3.01 -15.49
C MET A 1 1.72 1.95 -15.89
N LYS A 2 2.84 2.30 -16.52
CA LYS A 2 3.94 1.33 -16.78
C LYS A 2 4.68 1.03 -15.48
N ARG A 3 5.01 -0.24 -15.21
CA ARG A 3 5.85 -0.62 -14.07
C ARG A 3 7.24 0.01 -14.24
N ARG A 4 7.73 0.70 -13.21
CA ARG A 4 9.03 1.38 -13.20
C ARG A 4 9.95 0.94 -12.05
N TYR A 5 9.55 -0.07 -11.29
CA TYR A 5 10.30 -0.58 -10.13
C TYR A 5 10.78 -2.01 -10.34
N ALA A 6 11.95 -2.34 -9.79
CA ALA A 6 12.55 -3.67 -9.88
C ALA A 6 12.15 -4.56 -8.70
N ALA A 7 12.22 -4.03 -7.47
CA ALA A 7 11.91 -4.71 -6.23
C ALA A 7 10.72 -4.06 -5.50
N SER A 8 9.92 -4.89 -4.83
CA SER A 8 8.88 -4.46 -3.89
C SER A 8 9.14 -5.13 -2.53
N GLY A 9 8.83 -4.42 -1.46
CA GLY A 9 9.04 -4.89 -0.11
C GLY A 9 8.36 -4.00 0.92
N ILE A 10 8.71 -4.23 2.18
CA ILE A 10 8.33 -3.37 3.30
C ILE A 10 9.57 -2.92 4.04
N ALA A 11 9.51 -1.72 4.59
CA ALA A 11 10.47 -1.24 5.58
C ALA A 11 9.78 -1.08 6.94
N GLY A 12 10.56 -0.69 7.95
CA GLY A 12 10.05 -0.38 9.29
C GLY A 12 10.20 -1.50 10.32
N SER A 13 9.80 -1.18 11.54
CA SER A 13 9.83 -2.05 12.71
C SER A 13 8.71 -1.61 13.66
N GLU A 14 8.20 -2.54 14.49
CA GLU A 14 7.25 -2.22 15.57
C GLU A 14 5.90 -1.60 15.13
N GLY A 15 5.13 -2.31 14.30
CA GLY A 15 3.72 -1.95 14.07
C GLY A 15 3.50 -0.79 13.10
N ASP A 16 4.55 -0.30 12.42
CA ASP A 16 4.45 0.61 11.28
C ASP A 16 5.29 0.06 10.12
N TYR A 17 4.62 -0.48 9.10
CA TYR A 17 5.25 -1.12 7.95
C TYR A 17 4.95 -0.33 6.67
N PRO A 18 5.77 0.66 6.30
CA PRO A 18 5.70 1.28 4.98
C PRO A 18 5.97 0.26 3.88
N VAL A 19 5.11 0.23 2.86
CA VAL A 19 5.36 -0.51 1.62
C VAL A 19 6.29 0.32 0.74
N GLU A 20 7.33 -0.33 0.21
CA GLU A 20 8.37 0.31 -0.60
C GLU A 20 8.54 -0.36 -1.96
N LEU A 21 8.88 0.45 -2.96
CA LEU A 21 9.27 0.04 -4.30
C LEU A 21 10.67 0.59 -4.57
N ASP A 22 11.65 -0.28 -4.81
CA ASP A 22 13.08 0.09 -4.92
C ASP A 22 13.57 0.97 -3.76
N GLY A 23 13.12 0.68 -2.53
CA GLY A 23 13.46 1.45 -1.33
C GLY A 23 12.80 2.83 -1.24
N ARG A 24 11.80 3.12 -2.10
CA ARG A 24 10.99 4.33 -2.02
C ARG A 24 9.59 4.01 -1.49
N PRO A 25 9.09 4.75 -0.49
CA PRO A 25 7.76 4.52 0.03
C PRO A 25 6.70 4.73 -1.05
N VAL A 26 5.74 3.81 -1.10
CA VAL A 26 4.56 3.93 -1.95
C VAL A 26 3.65 5.00 -1.36
N MET A 27 3.16 5.87 -2.23
CA MET A 27 2.22 6.93 -1.85
C MET A 27 0.81 6.57 -2.29
N THR A 28 -0.18 6.90 -1.45
CA THR A 28 -1.60 6.82 -1.78
C THR A 28 -1.99 7.92 -2.77
N PRO A 29 -3.17 7.84 -3.41
CA PRO A 29 -3.67 8.90 -4.28
C PRO A 29 -3.78 10.27 -3.59
N ALA A 30 -4.05 10.33 -2.28
CA ALA A 30 -4.03 11.58 -1.51
C ALA A 30 -2.63 11.97 -1.00
N HIS A 31 -1.57 11.33 -1.51
CA HIS A 31 -0.17 11.62 -1.20
C HIS A 31 0.22 11.37 0.26
N HIS A 32 -0.38 10.36 0.89
CA HIS A 32 0.05 9.82 2.18
C HIS A 32 0.95 8.60 1.98
N PRO A 33 1.93 8.35 2.86
CA PRO A 33 2.72 7.11 2.81
C PRO A 33 1.83 5.89 3.12
N LEU A 34 1.92 4.86 2.28
CA LEU A 34 1.20 3.59 2.46
C LEU A 34 1.85 2.77 3.57
N ARG A 35 1.47 3.08 4.81
CA ARG A 35 1.92 2.37 6.04
C ARG A 35 0.81 1.47 6.54
N VAL A 36 1.16 0.24 6.91
CA VAL A 36 0.22 -0.72 7.47
C VAL A 36 0.65 -1.21 8.85
N PRO A 37 -0.28 -1.55 9.74
CA PRO A 37 0.03 -1.91 11.13
C PRO A 37 0.58 -3.33 11.30
N SER A 38 0.48 -4.16 10.26
CA SER A 38 0.86 -5.58 10.32
C SER A 38 1.89 -5.90 9.25
N ARG A 39 2.96 -6.59 9.66
CA ARG A 39 4.00 -7.08 8.76
C ARG A 39 3.41 -7.97 7.66
N THR A 40 2.56 -8.91 8.05
CA THR A 40 1.89 -9.83 7.12
C THR A 40 1.07 -9.11 6.07
N LEU A 41 0.35 -8.05 6.47
CA LEU A 41 -0.41 -7.23 5.52
C LEU A 41 0.53 -6.48 4.56
N GLY A 42 1.63 -5.94 5.09
CA GLY A 42 2.63 -5.25 4.28
C GLY A 42 3.31 -6.16 3.27
N ASP A 43 3.72 -7.36 3.69
CA ASP A 43 4.30 -8.39 2.83
C ASP A 43 3.31 -8.83 1.74
N ALA A 44 2.03 -8.99 2.09
CA ALA A 44 0.99 -9.33 1.11
C ALA A 44 0.80 -8.24 0.05
N ILE A 45 0.77 -6.97 0.46
CA ILE A 45 0.69 -5.83 -0.47
C ILE A 45 1.95 -5.76 -1.34
N ALA A 46 3.13 -5.92 -0.76
CA ALA A 46 4.39 -5.98 -1.51
C ALA A 46 4.39 -7.12 -2.54
N GLY A 47 3.76 -8.26 -2.21
CA GLY A 47 3.49 -9.36 -3.13
C GLY A 47 2.58 -8.97 -4.30
N GLU A 48 1.50 -8.24 -4.06
CA GLU A 48 0.63 -7.71 -5.14
C GLU A 48 1.42 -6.82 -6.11
N TRP A 49 2.32 -5.99 -5.59
CA TRP A 49 3.25 -5.18 -6.39
C TRP A 49 4.26 -6.05 -7.16
N ALA A 50 4.80 -7.11 -6.55
CA ALA A 50 5.75 -8.00 -7.20
C ALA A 50 5.12 -8.73 -8.41
N CYS A 51 3.84 -9.09 -8.29
CA CYS A 51 3.08 -9.79 -9.33
C CYS A 51 2.64 -8.90 -10.51
N GLN A 52 2.90 -7.60 -10.48
CA GLN A 52 2.56 -6.73 -11.61
C GLN A 52 3.48 -6.97 -12.81
N GLY A 53 2.88 -7.14 -13.98
CA GLY A 53 3.58 -7.22 -15.26
C GLY A 53 4.08 -5.86 -15.77
N ASP A 54 4.16 -5.69 -17.09
CA ASP A 54 4.62 -4.44 -17.72
C ASP A 54 3.72 -3.23 -17.40
N ARG A 55 2.44 -3.47 -17.15
CA ARG A 55 1.46 -2.46 -16.75
C ARG A 55 0.93 -2.79 -15.37
N ILE A 56 0.92 -1.77 -14.51
CA ILE A 56 0.28 -1.80 -13.20
C ILE A 56 -1.24 -1.80 -13.44
N ASP A 57 -1.90 -2.85 -12.94
CA ASP A 57 -3.34 -3.04 -12.98
C ASP A 57 -3.92 -3.00 -11.55
N PRO A 58 -4.55 -1.88 -11.14
CA PRO A 58 -5.15 -1.76 -9.82
C PRO A 58 -6.25 -2.79 -9.51
N SER A 59 -6.86 -3.42 -10.52
CA SER A 59 -7.87 -4.47 -10.30
C SER A 59 -7.26 -5.73 -9.67
N THR A 60 -5.96 -5.95 -9.88
CA THR A 60 -5.19 -7.08 -9.33
C THR A 60 -4.58 -6.78 -7.96
N MET A 61 -4.85 -5.60 -7.40
CA MET A 61 -4.25 -5.10 -6.15
C MET A 61 -5.32 -4.72 -5.10
N PRO A 62 -6.20 -5.66 -4.70
CA PRO A 62 -7.26 -5.38 -3.73
C PRO A 62 -6.74 -4.90 -2.37
N LEU A 63 -5.65 -5.47 -1.84
CA LEU A 63 -5.13 -5.10 -0.53
C LEU A 63 -4.53 -3.70 -0.54
N MET A 64 -3.76 -3.36 -1.58
CA MET A 64 -3.24 -2.01 -1.80
C MET A 64 -4.38 -0.98 -1.84
N ARG A 65 -5.45 -1.26 -2.60
CA ARG A 65 -6.60 -0.36 -2.72
C ARG A 65 -7.35 -0.18 -1.40
N LEU A 66 -7.54 -1.25 -0.64
CA LEU A 66 -8.17 -1.21 0.67
C LEU A 66 -7.32 -0.40 1.65
N ALA A 67 -6.01 -0.65 1.71
CA ALA A 67 -5.09 0.07 2.58
C ALA A 67 -5.06 1.58 2.23
N ALA A 68 -4.95 1.93 0.94
CA ALA A 68 -5.00 3.32 0.50
C ALA A 68 -6.33 4.00 0.87
N THR A 69 -7.45 3.30 0.73
CA THR A 69 -8.77 3.81 1.11
C THR A 69 -8.88 4.01 2.63
N ALA A 70 -8.37 3.07 3.41
CA ALA A 70 -8.34 3.17 4.87
C ALA A 70 -7.54 4.40 5.32
N ILE A 71 -6.37 4.64 4.73
CA ILE A 71 -5.52 5.79 5.04
C ILE A 71 -6.16 7.10 4.59
N ASP A 72 -6.63 7.18 3.35
CA ASP A 72 -7.07 8.46 2.77
C ASP A 72 -8.49 8.86 3.19
N ARG A 73 -9.39 7.89 3.40
CA ARG A 73 -10.82 8.17 3.61
C ARG A 73 -11.30 7.85 5.02
N VAL A 74 -10.83 6.74 5.60
CA VAL A 74 -11.34 6.25 6.89
C VAL A 74 -10.60 6.88 8.06
N ALA A 75 -9.26 6.87 8.05
CA ALA A 75 -8.45 7.39 9.15
C ALA A 75 -8.73 8.87 9.46
N PRO A 76 -8.99 9.77 8.49
CA PRO A 76 -9.34 11.16 8.80
C PRO A 76 -10.79 11.34 9.27
N HIS A 77 -11.68 10.36 9.02
CA HIS A 77 -13.12 10.46 9.34
C HIS A 77 -13.69 9.16 9.95
N PRO A 78 -13.14 8.64 11.07
CA PRO A 78 -13.54 7.34 11.60
C PRO A 78 -15.03 7.31 12.02
N ALA A 79 -15.54 8.41 12.59
CA ALA A 79 -16.92 8.52 13.03
C ALA A 79 -17.96 8.42 11.90
N ARG A 80 -17.60 8.76 10.65
CA ARG A 80 -18.51 8.73 9.50
C ARG A 80 -18.72 7.33 8.94
N VAL A 81 -17.81 6.40 9.22
CA VAL A 81 -17.79 5.04 8.67
C VAL A 81 -18.39 4.01 9.63
N ILE A 82 -18.40 4.32 10.93
CA ILE A 82 -18.84 3.41 12.00
C ILE A 82 -20.35 3.61 12.34
N ALA A 83 -20.99 4.65 11.81
CA ALA A 83 -22.39 4.99 12.05
C ALA A 83 -23.36 4.24 11.12
#